data_AF-A0A382RLI7-F1
#
_entry.id   AF-A0A382RLI7-F1
#
_cell.length_a   1.000
_cell.length_b   1.000
_cell.length_c   1.000
_cell.angle_alpha   90.00
_cell.angle_beta   90.00
_cell.angle_gamma   90.00
#
_symmetry.space_group_name_H-M   'P 1'
#
loop_
_entity.id
_entity.type
_entity.pdbx_description
1 polymer ?
#
loop_
_entity_poly.entity_id
_entity_poly.type
_entity_poly.pdbx_seq_one_letter_code
_entity_poly.pdbx_strand_id
1 'polypeptide(L)'
;MINLQEYGFSEDHQQIYDMVYKYSRDNLHPLIQKMDKDDWFPEEEYKKLADLGLLGMTVPERFGGAEIDFLSMCVVAEAMGHWNSRLAAVWMSRENV
;
A
#
# COMPACT_ATOMS: atom_id res chain seq x y z
N MET A 1 2.28 -10.96 -12.51
CA MET A 1 2.87 -9.88 -11.70
C MET A 1 4.02 -9.31 -12.50
N ILE A 2 4.23 -8.00 -12.43
CA ILE A 2 5.36 -7.35 -13.09
C ILE A 2 6.65 -7.80 -12.40
N ASN A 3 7.69 -8.05 -13.19
CA ASN A 3 9.03 -8.29 -12.69
C ASN A 3 9.79 -6.95 -12.61
N LEU A 4 9.83 -6.33 -11.45
CA LEU A 4 10.46 -5.02 -11.22
C LEU A 4 11.98 -5.06 -11.45
N GLN A 5 12.62 -6.23 -11.30
CA GLN A 5 14.06 -6.37 -11.50
C GLN A 5 14.47 -6.14 -12.97
N GLU A 6 13.57 -6.41 -13.93
CA GLU A 6 13.79 -6.09 -15.35
C GLU A 6 13.88 -4.58 -15.61
N TYR A 7 13.39 -3.76 -14.67
CA TYR A 7 13.40 -2.30 -14.73
C TYR A 7 14.44 -1.67 -13.78
N GLY A 8 15.32 -2.47 -13.18
CA GLY A 8 16.42 -1.98 -12.34
C GLY A 8 16.07 -1.73 -10.86
N PHE A 9 14.91 -2.21 -10.40
CA PHE A 9 14.56 -2.17 -8.98
C PHE A 9 15.27 -3.29 -8.20
N SER A 10 15.46 -3.09 -6.89
CA SER A 10 16.04 -4.09 -5.99
C SER A 10 15.12 -5.29 -5.77
N GLU A 11 15.68 -6.36 -5.22
CA GLU A 11 14.90 -7.52 -4.77
C GLU A 11 13.92 -7.15 -3.65
N ASP A 12 14.32 -6.25 -2.74
CA ASP A 12 13.45 -5.76 -1.66
C ASP A 12 12.19 -5.07 -2.22
N HIS A 13 12.33 -4.25 -3.28
CA HIS A 13 11.18 -3.67 -3.96
C HIS A 13 10.26 -4.75 -4.54
N GLN A 14 10.81 -5.80 -5.15
CA GLN A 14 10.01 -6.91 -5.68
C GLN A 14 9.25 -7.63 -4.55
N GLN A 15 9.90 -7.88 -3.41
CA GLN A 15 9.28 -8.54 -2.26
C GLN A 15 8.14 -7.71 -1.67
N ILE A 16 8.35 -6.39 -1.51
CA ILE A 16 7.33 -5.45 -1.06
C ILE A 16 6.15 -5.43 -2.05
N TYR A 17 6.44 -5.33 -3.36
CA TYR A 17 5.43 -5.34 -4.41
C TYR A 17 4.58 -6.60 -4.35
N ASP A 18 5.19 -7.80 -4.32
CA ASP A 18 4.47 -9.06 -4.34
C ASP A 18 3.59 -9.25 -3.10
N MET A 19 4.09 -8.85 -1.93
CA MET A 19 3.35 -8.90 -0.67
C MET A 19 2.11 -8.00 -0.71
N VAL A 20 2.29 -6.74 -1.10
CA VAL A 20 1.18 -5.78 -1.17
C VAL A 20 0.22 -6.12 -2.31
N TYR A 21 0.71 -6.57 -3.46
CA TYR A 21 -0.12 -6.95 -4.60
C TYR A 21 -1.06 -8.10 -4.23
N LYS A 22 -0.52 -9.15 -3.58
CA LYS A 22 -1.32 -10.27 -3.10
C LYS A 22 -2.32 -9.84 -2.04
N TYR A 23 -1.88 -9.07 -1.05
CA TYR A 23 -2.77 -8.56 0.01
C TYR A 23 -3.92 -7.72 -0.57
N SER A 24 -3.59 -6.86 -1.52
CA SER A 24 -4.54 -5.95 -2.17
C SER A 24 -5.56 -6.72 -3.00
N ARG A 25 -5.14 -7.74 -3.75
CA ARG A 25 -6.05 -8.63 -4.47
C ARG A 25 -7.02 -9.33 -3.54
N ASP A 26 -6.50 -9.91 -2.45
CA ASP A 26 -7.26 -10.82 -1.61
C ASP A 26 -8.18 -10.07 -0.63
N ASN A 27 -7.76 -8.90 -0.13
CA ASN A 27 -8.47 -8.17 0.94
C ASN A 27 -9.03 -6.82 0.50
N LEU A 28 -8.35 -6.08 -0.37
CA LEU A 28 -8.75 -4.72 -0.75
C LEU A 28 -9.66 -4.69 -1.98
N HIS A 29 -9.43 -5.57 -2.95
CA HIS A 29 -10.22 -5.64 -4.18
C HIS A 29 -11.72 -5.86 -3.93
N PRO A 30 -12.15 -6.78 -3.02
CA PRO A 30 -13.58 -6.99 -2.77
C PRO A 30 -14.31 -5.76 -2.23
N LEU A 31 -13.58 -4.79 -1.67
CA LEU A 31 -14.14 -3.61 -1.02
C LEU A 31 -14.49 -2.50 -2.03
N ILE A 32 -13.80 -2.45 -3.17
CA ILE A 32 -13.83 -1.29 -4.09
C ILE A 32 -15.26 -0.95 -4.54
N GLN A 33 -16.08 -1.95 -4.88
CA GLN A 33 -17.44 -1.74 -5.36
C GLN A 33 -18.33 -1.08 -4.31
N LYS A 34 -18.20 -1.49 -3.04
CA LYS A 34 -18.95 -0.90 -1.93
C LYS A 34 -18.46 0.52 -1.64
N MET A 35 -17.14 0.72 -1.65
CA MET A 35 -16.54 2.04 -1.43
C MET A 35 -17.01 3.05 -2.48
N ASP A 36 -17.09 2.65 -3.75
CA ASP A 36 -17.53 3.52 -4.84
C ASP A 36 -19.03 3.80 -4.80
N LYS A 37 -19.85 2.79 -4.53
CA LYS A 37 -21.31 2.92 -4.54
C LYS A 37 -21.84 3.72 -3.36
N ASP A 38 -21.30 3.43 -2.17
CA ASP A 38 -21.89 3.90 -0.90
C ASP A 38 -21.08 5.05 -0.27
N ASP A 39 -20.03 5.54 -0.96
CA ASP A 39 -19.05 6.51 -0.43
C ASP A 39 -18.45 6.06 0.92
N TRP A 40 -18.33 4.74 1.09
CA TRP A 40 -17.95 4.10 2.35
C TRP A 40 -16.43 3.95 2.48
N PHE A 41 -15.91 4.14 3.70
CA PHE A 41 -14.50 3.95 4.01
C PHE A 41 -14.26 2.68 4.86
N PRO A 42 -13.31 1.80 4.48
CA PRO A 42 -13.05 0.56 5.18
C PRO A 42 -12.09 0.74 6.37
N GLU A 43 -12.57 1.33 7.46
CA GLU A 43 -11.74 1.66 8.64
C GLU A 43 -10.96 0.47 9.21
N GLU A 44 -11.61 -0.68 9.38
CA GLU A 44 -10.98 -1.88 9.95
C GLU A 44 -9.89 -2.44 9.04
N GLU A 45 -10.08 -2.35 7.72
CA GLU A 45 -9.08 -2.78 6.76
C GLU A 45 -7.91 -1.80 6.70
N TYR A 46 -8.19 -0.50 6.86
CA TYR A 46 -7.16 0.53 6.92
C TYR A 46 -6.27 0.38 8.16
N LYS A 47 -6.84 0.05 9.33
CA LYS A 47 -6.06 -0.34 10.53
C LYS A 47 -5.19 -1.58 10.25
N LYS A 48 -5.73 -2.53 9.48
CA LYS A 48 -5.03 -3.65 8.81
C LYS A 48 -3.64 -3.27 8.28
N LEU A 49 -3.63 -2.19 7.50
CA LEU A 49 -2.42 -1.71 6.82
C LEU A 49 -1.37 -1.18 7.81
N ALA A 50 -1.78 -0.66 8.97
CA ALA A 50 -0.86 -0.25 10.04
C ALA A 50 -0.10 -1.45 10.62
N ASP A 51 -0.82 -2.55 10.91
CA ASP A 51 -0.24 -3.78 11.45
C ASP A 51 0.75 -4.44 10.47
N LEU A 52 0.58 -4.18 9.16
CA LEU A 52 1.48 -4.62 8.10
C LEU A 52 2.69 -3.70 7.89
N GLY A 53 2.79 -2.60 8.64
CA GLY A 53 3.86 -1.61 8.48
C GLY A 53 3.74 -0.76 7.21
N LEU A 54 2.55 -0.69 6.61
CA LEU A 54 2.29 0.10 5.40
C LEU A 54 1.88 1.55 5.73
N LEU A 55 1.75 1.91 7.00
CA LEU A 55 1.57 3.31 7.43
C LEU A 55 2.85 3.79 8.11
N GLY A 56 3.19 5.06 7.92
CA GLY A 56 4.39 5.69 8.46
C GLY A 56 5.67 5.22 7.78
N MET A 57 5.59 4.70 6.55
CA MET A 57 6.74 4.10 5.87
C MET A 57 7.93 5.05 5.77
N THR A 58 7.69 6.30 5.34
CA THR A 58 8.76 7.30 5.14
C THR A 58 9.03 8.15 6.38
N VAL A 59 8.27 7.93 7.45
CA VAL A 59 8.43 8.68 8.71
C VAL A 59 9.68 8.16 9.44
N PRO A 60 10.55 9.05 9.94
CA PRO A 60 11.74 8.64 10.70
C PRO A 60 11.42 7.77 11.92
N GLU A 61 12.31 6.85 12.28
CA GLU A 61 12.11 5.91 13.39
C GLU A 61 11.87 6.62 14.73
N ARG A 62 12.52 7.77 14.94
CA ARG A 62 12.35 8.61 16.15
C ARG A 62 10.92 9.09 16.39
N PHE A 63 10.06 9.02 15.37
CA PHE A 63 8.64 9.37 15.44
C PHE A 63 7.72 8.14 15.36
N GLY A 64 8.28 6.93 15.39
CA GLY A 64 7.53 5.67 15.31
C GLY A 64 7.22 5.21 13.89
N GLY A 65 7.88 5.78 12.88
CA GLY A 65 7.79 5.31 11.49
C GLY A 65 8.83 4.25 11.14
N ALA A 66 8.84 3.81 9.88
CA ALA A 66 9.72 2.74 9.41
C ALA A 66 11.01 3.25 8.72
N GLU A 67 11.14 4.55 8.49
CA GLU A 67 12.29 5.20 7.80
C GLU A 67 12.68 4.51 6.46
N ILE A 68 11.68 3.97 5.76
CA ILE A 68 11.79 3.36 4.45
C ILE A 68 11.83 4.47 3.38
N ASP A 69 12.53 4.21 2.28
CA ASP A 69 12.69 5.15 1.19
C ASP A 69 11.38 5.41 0.38
N PHE A 70 11.35 6.54 -0.32
CA PHE A 70 10.20 6.94 -1.14
C PHE A 70 9.93 6.02 -2.35
N LEU A 71 10.94 5.34 -2.88
CA LEU A 71 10.74 4.44 -4.01
C LEU A 71 9.96 3.20 -3.57
N SER A 72 10.29 2.65 -2.40
CA SER A 72 9.50 1.60 -1.75
C SER A 72 8.04 2.03 -1.52
N MET A 73 7.79 3.27 -1.09
CA MET A 73 6.43 3.82 -0.97
C MET A 73 5.70 3.85 -2.34
N CYS A 74 6.37 4.27 -3.41
CA CYS A 74 5.81 4.24 -4.76
C CYS A 74 5.47 2.82 -5.23
N VAL A 75 6.30 1.84 -4.88
CA VAL A 75 6.06 0.42 -5.21
C VAL A 75 4.82 -0.11 -4.49
N VAL A 76 4.62 0.25 -3.22
CA VAL A 76 3.39 -0.08 -2.47
C VAL A 76 2.17 0.55 -3.12
N ALA A 77 2.25 1.84 -3.50
CA ALA A 77 1.16 2.52 -4.18
C ALA A 77 0.77 1.84 -5.50
N GLU A 78 1.74 1.47 -6.32
CA GLU A 78 1.53 0.79 -7.61
C GLU A 78 0.86 -0.58 -7.42
N ALA A 79 1.32 -1.37 -6.45
CA ALA A 79 0.77 -2.67 -6.12
C ALA A 79 -0.68 -2.58 -5.58
N MET A 80 -0.95 -1.59 -4.72
CA MET A 80 -2.28 -1.36 -4.15
C MET A 80 -3.26 -0.82 -5.20
N GLY A 81 -2.79 0.14 -6.01
CA GLY A 81 -3.59 0.82 -7.04
C GLY A 81 -4.10 -0.13 -8.12
N HIS A 82 -3.38 -1.22 -8.40
CA HIS A 82 -3.82 -2.28 -9.31
C HIS A 82 -5.17 -2.91 -8.93
N TRP A 83 -5.48 -2.98 -7.63
CA TRP A 83 -6.64 -3.71 -7.12
C TRP A 83 -7.68 -2.81 -6.48
N ASN A 84 -7.25 -1.72 -5.84
CA ASN A 84 -8.11 -0.74 -5.19
C ASN A 84 -7.51 0.68 -5.30
N SER A 85 -7.78 1.35 -6.43
CA SER A 85 -7.29 2.70 -6.72
C SER A 85 -7.79 3.74 -5.74
N ARG A 86 -9.02 3.59 -5.22
CA ARG A 86 -9.62 4.51 -4.26
C ARG A 86 -8.89 4.48 -2.93
N LEU A 87 -8.65 3.28 -2.39
CA LEU A 87 -7.91 3.13 -1.14
C LEU A 87 -6.45 3.51 -1.33
N ALA A 88 -5.83 3.22 -2.48
CA ALA A 88 -4.46 3.65 -2.78
C ALA A 88 -4.31 5.18 -2.77
N ALA A 89 -5.27 5.91 -3.35
CA ALA A 89 -5.26 7.37 -3.34
C ALA A 89 -5.41 7.94 -1.91
N VAL A 90 -6.31 7.35 -1.10
CA VAL A 90 -6.45 7.75 0.30
C VAL A 90 -5.19 7.41 1.09
N TRP A 91 -4.64 6.22 0.91
CA TRP A 91 -3.44 5.74 1.56
C TRP A 91 -2.27 6.69 1.30
N MET A 92 -1.97 7.04 0.05
CA MET A 92 -0.87 7.96 -0.33
C MET A 92 -1.03 9.39 0.23
N SER A 93 -2.22 9.77 0.68
CA SER A 93 -2.47 11.09 1.28
C SER A 93 -2.44 11.10 2.81
N ARG A 94 -2.43 9.93 3.45
CA ARG A 94 -2.68 9.77 4.89
C ARG A 94 -1.73 8.79 5.57
N GLU A 95 -0.89 8.09 4.82
CA GLU A 95 0.05 7.13 5.35
C GLU A 95 1.00 7.72 6.39
N ASN A 96 1.28 9.03 6.36
CA ASN A 96 2.14 9.69 7.34
C ASN A 96 1.39 10.51 8.42
N VAL A 97 0.05 10.43 8.50
CA VAL A 97 -0.79 11.29 9.36
C VAL A 97 -1.59 10.48 10.38
#